data_AF-A0A0B2Q2U2-F1
#
_entry.id   AF-A0A0B2Q2U2-F1
#
_cell.length_a   1.000
_cell.length_b   1.000
_cell.length_c   1.000
_cell.angle_alpha   90.00
_cell.angle_beta   90.00
_cell.angle_gamma   90.00
#
_symmetry.space_group_name_H-M   'P 1'
#
loop_
_entity.id
_entity.type
_entity.pdbx_description
1 polymer ?
#
loop_
_entity_poly.entity_id
_entity_poly.type
_entity_poly.pdbx_seq_one_letter_code
_entity_poly.pdbx_strand_id
1 'polypeptide(L)'
;KAQNVMLCALFEEEYTKVHSFKTAKQMWDTLAVTYKGTSQVKRYKLSLLTRKYELFSMEEGEDIQSMFRRFQIIPNELRFLGRTYDNYDYINKILRSLSRKWRPQVTTLKALKNLKSMSLEELVDTLKVHEQELQQDEELKKEKSLAL
;
A
#
# COMPACT_ATOMS: atom_id res chain seq x y z
N LYS A 1 -39.13 21.31 -5.76
CA LYS A 1 -38.59 20.95 -7.10
C LYS A 1 -37.28 20.15 -7.00
N ALA A 2 -36.22 20.63 -6.35
CA ALA A 2 -34.95 19.89 -6.24
C ALA A 2 -35.04 18.54 -5.49
N GLN A 3 -35.84 18.45 -4.42
CA GLN A 3 -36.05 17.21 -3.65
C GLN A 3 -36.61 16.06 -4.50
N ASN A 4 -37.66 16.32 -5.27
CA ASN A 4 -38.29 15.28 -6.08
C ASN A 4 -37.35 14.78 -7.20
N VAL A 5 -36.49 15.66 -7.74
CA VAL A 5 -35.48 15.27 -8.74
C VAL A 5 -34.41 14.35 -8.13
N MET A 6 -33.98 14.62 -6.88
CA MET A 6 -33.06 13.73 -6.17
C MET A 6 -33.68 12.37 -5.86
N LEU A 7 -34.94 12.33 -5.39
CA LEU A 7 -35.60 11.08 -5.02
C LEU A 7 -35.77 10.10 -6.20
N CYS A 8 -36.00 10.62 -7.41
CA CYS A 8 -36.14 9.79 -8.61
C CYS A 8 -34.82 9.21 -9.14
N ALA A 9 -33.67 9.70 -8.66
CA ALA A 9 -32.34 9.26 -9.11
C ALA A 9 -31.66 8.26 -8.16
N LEU A 10 -32.32 7.86 -7.07
CA LEU A 10 -31.78 7.00 -6.03
C LEU A 10 -32.28 5.55 -6.18
N PHE A 11 -31.38 4.59 -5.97
CA PHE A 11 -31.71 3.18 -5.80
C PHE A 11 -32.51 2.97 -4.49
N GLU A 12 -33.28 1.89 -4.40
CA GLU A 12 -34.23 1.64 -3.29
C GLU A 12 -33.56 1.65 -1.89
N GLU A 13 -32.31 1.19 -1.79
CA GLU A 13 -31.51 1.21 -0.57
C GLU A 13 -31.03 2.60 -0.14
N GLU A 14 -30.96 3.55 -1.07
CA GLU A 14 -30.59 4.94 -0.81
C GLU A 14 -31.83 5.75 -0.44
N TYR A 15 -32.94 5.50 -1.13
CA TYR A 15 -34.23 6.12 -0.89
C TYR A 15 -34.72 5.88 0.54
N THR A 16 -34.67 4.63 1.02
CA THR A 16 -35.02 4.24 2.39
C THR A 16 -34.22 4.98 3.47
N LYS A 17 -32.99 5.39 3.17
CA LYS A 17 -32.12 6.12 4.10
C LYS A 17 -32.40 7.62 4.16
N VAL A 18 -33.01 8.22 3.13
CA VAL A 18 -33.14 9.68 3.03
C VAL A 18 -34.55 10.22 2.79
N HIS A 19 -35.55 9.37 2.53
CA HIS A 19 -36.92 9.80 2.22
C HIS A 19 -37.59 10.58 3.37
N SER A 20 -37.13 10.40 4.61
CA SER A 20 -37.72 11.02 5.81
C SER A 20 -37.21 12.45 6.05
N PHE A 21 -36.20 12.91 5.28
CA PHE A 21 -35.63 14.24 5.46
C PHE A 21 -36.42 15.33 4.74
N LYS A 22 -36.65 16.44 5.45
CA LYS A 22 -37.50 17.55 4.98
C LYS A 22 -36.80 18.50 4.02
N THR A 23 -35.47 18.40 3.84
CA THR A 23 -34.72 19.29 2.93
C THR A 23 -33.77 18.52 2.02
N ALA A 24 -33.60 19.00 0.78
CA ALA A 24 -32.63 18.45 -0.18
C ALA A 24 -31.20 18.46 0.37
N LYS A 25 -30.86 19.47 1.19
CA LYS A 25 -29.54 19.59 1.80
C LYS A 25 -29.26 18.44 2.77
N GLN A 26 -30.21 18.09 3.65
CA GLN A 26 -30.06 16.98 4.60
C GLN A 26 -29.96 15.63 3.88
N MET A 27 -30.73 15.44 2.81
CA MET A 27 -30.64 14.24 1.98
C MET A 27 -29.27 14.14 1.31
N TRP A 28 -28.80 15.23 0.70
CA TRP A 28 -27.47 15.31 0.10
C TRP A 28 -26.34 15.11 1.10
N ASP A 29 -26.41 15.73 2.28
CA ASP A 29 -25.40 15.58 3.33
C ASP A 29 -25.35 14.14 3.84
N THR A 30 -26.50 13.46 3.99
CA THR A 30 -26.58 12.05 4.40
C THR A 30 -26.05 11.11 3.32
N LEU A 31 -26.41 11.34 2.05
CA LEU A 31 -25.86 10.60 0.91
C LEU A 31 -24.35 10.84 0.79
N ALA A 32 -23.89 12.09 0.92
CA ALA A 32 -22.48 12.43 0.89
C ALA A 32 -21.71 11.74 2.04
N VAL A 33 -22.28 11.65 3.23
CA VAL A 33 -21.70 10.91 4.36
C VAL A 33 -21.69 9.39 4.09
N THR A 34 -22.73 8.86 3.46
CA THR A 34 -22.85 7.42 3.14
C THR A 34 -21.87 7.02 2.04
N TYR A 35 -21.73 7.83 0.99
CA TYR A 35 -20.91 7.55 -0.19
C TYR A 35 -19.46 8.02 -0.07
N LYS A 36 -19.19 9.09 0.68
CA LYS A 36 -17.81 9.52 0.99
C LYS A 36 -17.29 8.92 2.30
N GLY A 37 -18.14 8.30 3.12
CA GLY A 37 -17.82 7.85 4.48
C GLY A 37 -17.83 9.00 5.50
N THR A 38 -18.26 8.72 6.74
CA THR A 38 -18.09 9.66 7.86
C THR A 38 -16.59 9.93 8.08
N SER A 39 -16.25 11.07 8.67
CA SER A 39 -14.87 11.34 9.12
C SER A 39 -14.31 10.21 10.00
N GLN A 40 -15.16 9.48 10.71
CA GLN A 40 -14.79 8.33 11.52
C GLN A 40 -14.39 7.10 10.68
N VAL A 41 -15.14 6.74 9.64
CA VAL A 41 -14.78 5.64 8.73
C VAL A 41 -13.48 5.94 8.00
N LYS A 42 -13.30 7.18 7.51
CA LYS A 42 -12.03 7.61 6.91
C LYS A 42 -10.86 7.54 7.89
N ARG A 43 -11.05 8.03 9.13
CA ARG A 43 -10.02 7.95 10.19
C ARG A 43 -9.66 6.51 10.53
N TYR A 44 -10.65 5.62 10.64
CA TYR A 44 -10.42 4.20 10.88
C TYR A 44 -9.63 3.56 9.73
N LYS A 45 -10.05 3.78 8.48
CA LYS A 45 -9.35 3.26 7.30
C LYS A 45 -7.91 3.79 7.23
N LEU A 46 -7.71 5.09 7.50
CA LEU A 46 -6.38 5.71 7.56
C LEU A 46 -5.51 5.06 8.64
N SER A 47 -6.06 4.84 9.84
CA SER A 47 -5.34 4.17 10.94
C SER A 47 -4.97 2.73 10.58
N LEU A 48 -5.90 1.97 9.98
CA LEU A 48 -5.65 0.60 9.55
C LEU A 48 -4.55 0.53 8.47
N LEU A 49 -4.62 1.40 7.46
CA LEU A 49 -3.61 1.45 6.40
C LEU A 49 -2.25 1.93 6.92
N THR A 50 -2.23 2.87 7.86
CA THR A 50 -0.99 3.30 8.53
C THR A 50 -0.35 2.13 9.26
N ARG A 51 -1.14 1.36 10.02
CA ARG A 51 -0.64 0.15 10.69
C ARG A 51 -0.15 -0.91 9.71
N LYS A 52 -0.88 -1.13 8.61
CA LYS A 52 -0.44 -2.04 7.52
C LYS A 52 0.88 -1.59 6.92
N TYR A 53 1.03 -0.28 6.68
CA TYR A 53 2.30 0.29 6.21
C TYR A 53 3.40 0.03 7.24
N GLU A 54 3.23 0.43 8.50
CA GLU A 54 4.23 0.26 9.56
C GLU A 54 4.67 -1.20 9.74
N LEU A 55 3.73 -2.14 9.72
CA LEU A 55 3.97 -3.58 9.88
C LEU A 55 4.32 -4.30 8.57
N PHE A 56 4.34 -3.62 7.43
CA PHE A 56 4.68 -4.24 6.15
C PHE A 56 6.06 -4.90 6.23
N SER A 57 6.11 -6.15 5.81
CA SER A 57 7.31 -7.00 5.77
C SER A 57 7.20 -7.94 4.58
N MET A 58 8.35 -8.34 4.05
CA MET A 58 8.47 -9.41 3.06
C MET A 58 7.97 -10.73 3.67
N GLU A 59 7.12 -11.43 2.93
CA GLU A 59 6.59 -12.74 3.32
C GLU A 59 7.60 -13.85 3.02
N GLU A 60 7.40 -15.01 3.64
CA GLU A 60 8.26 -16.17 3.43
C GLU A 60 8.08 -16.70 1.99
N GLY A 61 9.19 -16.86 1.27
CA GLY A 61 9.17 -17.30 -0.13
C GLY A 61 8.67 -16.24 -1.13
N GLU A 62 8.33 -15.04 -0.68
CA GLU A 62 7.92 -13.94 -1.56
C GLU A 62 9.11 -13.44 -2.39
N ASP A 63 8.88 -13.15 -3.67
CA ASP A 63 9.87 -12.51 -4.55
C ASP A 63 9.79 -10.96 -4.49
N ILE A 64 10.85 -10.27 -4.91
CA ILE A 64 10.93 -8.80 -4.88
C ILE A 64 9.80 -8.13 -5.66
N GLN A 65 9.42 -8.66 -6.82
CA GLN A 65 8.37 -8.07 -7.66
C GLN A 65 6.98 -8.20 -7.01
N SER A 66 6.71 -9.34 -6.38
CA SER A 66 5.47 -9.62 -5.66
C SER A 66 5.36 -8.76 -4.40
N MET A 67 6.46 -8.64 -3.63
CA MET A 67 6.56 -7.72 -2.50
C MET A 67 6.31 -6.28 -2.93
N PHE A 68 6.95 -5.82 -4.01
CA PHE A 68 6.80 -4.44 -4.48
C PHE A 68 5.37 -4.13 -4.94
N ARG A 69 4.71 -5.06 -5.65
CA ARG A 69 3.29 -4.90 -6.04
C ARG A 69 2.38 -4.74 -4.82
N ARG A 70 2.56 -5.58 -3.79
CA ARG A 70 1.82 -5.45 -2.51
C ARG A 70 2.11 -4.13 -1.81
N PHE A 71 3.39 -3.72 -1.80
CA PHE A 71 3.80 -2.47 -1.18
C PHE A 71 3.07 -1.29 -1.81
N GLN A 72 3.03 -1.18 -3.15
CA GLN A 72 2.45 -0.04 -3.86
C GLN A 72 0.96 0.20 -3.55
N ILE A 73 0.20 -0.84 -3.20
CA ILE A 73 -1.23 -0.71 -2.87
C ILE A 73 -1.43 0.19 -1.64
N ILE A 74 -0.58 0.05 -0.61
CA ILE A 74 -0.78 0.73 0.69
C ILE A 74 -0.57 2.25 0.57
N PRO A 75 0.58 2.77 0.05
CA PRO A 75 0.77 4.20 -0.16
C PRO A 75 -0.23 4.82 -1.12
N ASN A 76 -0.67 4.09 -2.15
CA ASN A 76 -1.68 4.58 -3.09
C ASN A 76 -3.03 4.84 -2.38
N GLU A 77 -3.47 3.92 -1.52
CA GLU A 77 -4.66 4.13 -0.70
C GLU A 77 -4.49 5.23 0.36
N LEU A 78 -3.31 5.32 0.99
CA LEU A 78 -3.01 6.39 1.95
C LEU A 78 -3.05 7.76 1.28
N ARG A 79 -2.48 7.89 0.08
CA ARG A 79 -2.49 9.12 -0.73
C ARG A 79 -3.92 9.55 -1.06
N PHE A 80 -4.79 8.61 -1.42
CA PHE A 80 -6.20 8.87 -1.67
C PHE A 80 -6.93 9.41 -0.42
N LEU A 81 -6.48 9.03 0.78
CA LEU A 81 -7.00 9.53 2.05
C LEU A 81 -6.28 10.78 2.58
N GLY A 82 -5.37 11.36 1.81
CA GLY A 82 -4.66 12.60 2.14
C GLY A 82 -3.39 12.43 2.98
N ARG A 83 -2.86 11.20 3.11
CA ARG A 83 -1.55 10.94 3.74
C ARG A 83 -0.55 10.50 2.67
N THR A 84 0.55 11.23 2.55
CA THR A 84 1.62 10.94 1.59
C THR A 84 2.94 10.78 2.32
N TYR A 85 3.83 9.96 1.76
CA TYR A 85 5.23 9.87 2.15
C TYR A 85 6.10 10.28 0.96
N ASP A 86 7.33 10.69 1.23
CA ASP A 86 8.28 10.99 0.18
C ASP A 86 8.94 9.72 -0.38
N ASN A 87 9.71 9.88 -1.45
CA ASN A 87 10.39 8.77 -2.11
C ASN A 87 11.39 8.07 -1.18
N TYR A 88 12.08 8.83 -0.33
CA TYR A 88 13.06 8.30 0.62
C TYR A 88 12.40 7.45 1.70
N ASP A 89 11.24 7.86 2.20
CA ASP A 89 10.42 7.09 3.13
C ASP A 89 10.02 5.74 2.54
N TYR A 90 9.62 5.71 1.27
CA TYR A 90 9.28 4.46 0.58
C TYR A 90 10.49 3.54 0.42
N ILE A 91 11.62 4.06 -0.04
CA ILE A 91 12.88 3.31 -0.18
C ILE A 91 13.30 2.72 1.17
N ASN A 92 13.37 3.56 2.20
CA ASN A 92 13.76 3.13 3.53
C ASN A 92 12.77 2.10 4.09
N LYS A 93 11.47 2.26 3.81
CA LYS A 93 10.46 1.30 4.24
C LYS A 93 10.64 -0.05 3.55
N ILE A 94 10.85 -0.10 2.24
CA ILE A 94 11.12 -1.36 1.52
C ILE A 94 12.37 -2.04 2.10
N LEU A 95 13.48 -1.32 2.24
CA LEU A 95 14.73 -1.86 2.77
C LEU A 95 14.59 -2.44 4.19
N ARG A 96 13.77 -1.82 5.05
CA ARG A 96 13.49 -2.34 6.42
C ARG A 96 12.54 -3.53 6.42
N SER A 97 11.80 -3.73 5.34
CA SER A 97 10.79 -4.78 5.20
C SER A 97 11.37 -6.07 4.62
N LEU A 98 12.56 -6.01 4.01
CA LEU A 98 13.25 -7.19 3.48
C LEU A 98 13.61 -8.20 4.58
N SER A 99 13.58 -9.49 4.23
CA SER A 99 13.93 -10.58 5.14
C SER A 99 15.43 -10.59 5.51
N ARG A 100 15.80 -11.34 6.56
CA ARG A 100 17.16 -11.31 7.14
C ARG A 100 18.28 -11.63 6.13
N LYS A 101 18.00 -12.46 5.11
CA LYS A 101 18.96 -12.81 4.05
C LYS A 101 19.47 -11.60 3.26
N TRP A 102 18.68 -10.53 3.20
CA TRP A 102 19.02 -9.30 2.47
C TRP A 102 19.89 -8.31 3.27
N ARG A 103 20.21 -8.60 4.54
CA ARG A 103 20.98 -7.68 5.41
C ARG A 103 22.29 -7.18 4.80
N PRO A 104 23.11 -8.01 4.12
CA PRO A 104 24.32 -7.52 3.45
C PRO A 104 24.00 -6.46 2.40
N GLN A 105 23.07 -6.75 1.50
CA GLN A 105 22.66 -5.83 0.44
C GLN A 105 22.05 -4.53 0.98
N VAL A 106 21.20 -4.62 2.00
CA VAL A 106 20.63 -3.45 2.69
C VAL A 106 21.73 -2.56 3.30
N THR A 107 22.79 -3.17 3.83
CA THR A 107 23.91 -2.45 4.44
C THR A 107 24.72 -1.71 3.38
N THR A 108 25.03 -2.39 2.26
CA THR A 108 25.71 -1.80 1.11
C THR A 108 24.90 -0.62 0.56
N LEU A 109 23.61 -0.81 0.29
CA LEU A 109 22.72 0.24 -0.23
C LEU A 109 22.65 1.47 0.70
N LYS A 110 22.62 1.26 2.02
CA LYS A 110 22.61 2.36 3.00
C LYS A 110 23.95 3.09 3.12
N ALA A 111 25.06 2.42 2.85
CA ALA A 111 26.39 3.03 2.85
C ALA A 111 26.62 3.90 1.60
N LEU A 112 25.89 3.66 0.50
CA LEU A 112 25.98 4.48 -0.69
C LEU A 112 25.34 5.86 -0.45
N LYS A 113 26.10 6.92 -0.78
CA LYS A 113 25.67 8.33 -0.61
C LYS A 113 24.46 8.72 -1.49
N ASN A 114 24.08 7.89 -2.45
CA ASN A 114 23.04 8.16 -3.43
C ASN A 114 21.64 7.69 -3.01
N LEU A 115 21.44 7.08 -1.83
CA LEU A 115 20.12 6.55 -1.45
C LEU A 115 19.03 7.63 -1.44
N LYS A 116 19.38 8.89 -1.14
CA LYS A 116 18.45 10.03 -1.18
C LYS A 116 18.05 10.47 -2.59
N SER A 117 18.88 10.20 -3.60
CA SER A 117 18.64 10.56 -5.00
C SER A 117 18.15 9.39 -5.85
N MET A 118 18.22 8.16 -5.32
CA MET A 118 17.76 6.94 -5.97
C MET A 118 16.24 6.95 -6.17
N SER A 119 15.75 6.47 -7.31
CA SER A 119 14.33 6.24 -7.56
C SER A 119 13.86 4.89 -6.99
N LEU A 120 12.54 4.72 -6.85
CA LEU A 120 11.99 3.43 -6.41
C LEU A 120 12.22 2.33 -7.44
N GLU A 121 12.15 2.67 -8.72
CA GLU A 121 12.38 1.77 -9.84
C GLU A 121 13.82 1.26 -9.82
N GLU A 122 14.81 2.16 -9.68
CA GLU A 122 16.23 1.80 -9.54
C GLU A 122 16.49 0.87 -8.35
N LEU A 123 15.83 1.12 -7.21
CA LEU A 123 15.93 0.25 -6.04
C LEU A 123 15.42 -1.16 -6.38
N VAL A 124 14.23 -1.26 -6.97
CA VAL A 124 13.60 -2.55 -7.28
C VAL A 124 14.43 -3.33 -8.27
N ASP A 125 14.97 -2.68 -9.30
CA ASP A 125 15.82 -3.33 -10.29
C ASP A 125 17.13 -3.82 -9.67
N THR A 126 17.74 -3.02 -8.80
CA THR A 126 18.94 -3.42 -8.04
C THR A 126 18.66 -4.64 -7.15
N LEU A 127 17.51 -4.67 -6.48
CA LEU A 127 17.10 -5.80 -5.64
C LEU A 127 16.81 -7.06 -6.47
N LYS A 128 16.20 -6.94 -7.65
CA LYS A 128 15.93 -8.08 -8.55
C LYS A 128 17.19 -8.73 -9.09
N VAL A 129 18.20 -7.93 -9.47
CA VAL A 129 19.49 -8.46 -9.91
C VAL A 129 20.11 -9.31 -8.80
N HIS A 130 20.11 -8.79 -7.57
CA HIS A 130 20.62 -9.53 -6.42
C HIS A 130 19.75 -10.74 -6.04
N GLU A 131 18.44 -10.71 -6.30
CA GLU A 131 17.56 -11.86 -6.11
C GLU A 131 17.99 -13.06 -6.96
N GLN A 132 18.38 -12.81 -8.21
CA GLN A 132 18.86 -13.85 -9.13
C GLN A 132 20.18 -14.47 -8.67
N GLU A 133 21.11 -13.65 -8.17
CA GLU A 133 22.37 -14.12 -7.58
C GLU A 133 22.12 -15.03 -6.36
N LEU A 134 21.22 -14.61 -5.47
CA LEU A 134 20.84 -15.40 -4.29
C LEU A 134 20.18 -16.74 -4.68
N GLN A 135 19.39 -16.77 -5.75
CA GLN A 135 18.77 -18.01 -6.23
C GLN A 135 19.81 -19.01 -6.75
N GLN A 136 20.78 -18.54 -7.53
CA GLN A 136 21.89 -19.37 -8.04
C GLN A 136 22.73 -19.95 -6.90
N ASP A 137 23.05 -19.14 -5.89
CA ASP A 137 23.81 -19.58 -4.72
C ASP A 137 23.07 -20.68 -3.93
N GLU A 138 21.76 -20.59 -3.80
CA GLU A 138 20.93 -21.59 -3.13
C GLU A 138 20.82 -22.89 -3.94
N GLU A 139 20.76 -22.82 -5.28
CA GLU A 139 20.79 -23.98 -6.17
C GLU A 139 22.12 -24.73 -6.05
N LEU A 140 23.25 -24.02 -6.11
CA LEU A 140 24.59 -24.61 -5.96
C LEU A 140 24.80 -25.28 -4.59
N LYS A 141 24.23 -24.72 -3.51
CA LYS A 141 24.28 -25.34 -2.19
C LYS A 141 23.49 -26.65 -2.14
N LYS A 142 22.31 -26.68 -2.76
CA LYS A 142 21.46 -27.88 -2.81
C LYS A 142 22.15 -29.00 -3.60
N GLU A 143 22.73 -28.70 -4.75
CA GLU A 143 23.47 -29.69 -5.54
C GLU A 143 24.63 -30.32 -4.76
N LYS A 144 25.42 -29.51 -4.05
CA LYS A 144 26.51 -29.99 -3.18
C LYS A 144 26.00 -30.86 -2.03
N SER A 145 24.84 -30.54 -1.46
CA SER A 145 24.25 -31.32 -0.37
C SER A 145 23.67 -32.67 -0.80
N LEU A 146 23.31 -32.81 -2.08
CA LEU A 146 22.81 -34.07 -2.67
C LEU A 146 23.93 -34.99 -3.15
N ALA A 147 25.13 -34.44 -3.37
CA ALA A 147 26.32 -35.17 -3.81
C ALA A 147 27.17 -35.73 -2.64
N LEU A 148 26.77 -35.47 -1.38
CA LEU A 148 27.42 -35.88 -0.14
C LEU A 148 26.56 -36.90 0.61
#